data_AF-A0A838SLI8-F1
#
_entry.id   AF-A0A838SLI8-F1
#
_cell.length_a   1.000
_cell.length_b   1.000
_cell.length_c   1.000
_cell.angle_alpha   90.00
_cell.angle_beta   90.00
_cell.angle_gamma   90.00
#
_symmetry.space_group_name_H-M   'P 1'
#
loop_
_entity.id
_entity.type
_entity.pdbx_description
1 polymer ?
#
loop_
_entity_poly.entity_id
_entity_poly.type
_entity_poly.pdbx_seq_one_letter_code
_entity_poly.pdbx_strand_id
1 'polypeptide(L)'
;MSRRLFTSESVTEGHPDKIADQISDSILDTLLKEDPRSRVAVETLITTGMVHVAGEVTTKGWADIPTIVREKILDIGYDSSQKGFDGRSCGVSVS
;
A
#
# COMPACT_ATOMS: atom_id res chain seq x y z
N MET A 1 7.30 1.28 44.65
CA MET A 1 6.75 1.72 43.35
C MET A 1 5.45 0.98 43.10
N SER A 2 4.39 1.70 42.75
CA SER A 2 3.11 1.11 42.31
C SER A 2 3.31 0.44 40.94
N ARG A 3 2.88 -0.83 40.78
CA ARG A 3 2.88 -1.51 39.48
C ARG A 3 1.65 -1.05 38.69
N ARG A 4 1.86 -0.58 37.45
CA ARG A 4 0.80 -0.19 36.51
C ARG A 4 0.70 -1.21 35.38
N LEU A 5 -0.52 -1.55 34.98
CA LEU A 5 -0.77 -2.33 33.76
C LEU A 5 -0.74 -1.39 32.54
N PHE A 6 -0.02 -1.82 31.50
CA PHE A 6 0.07 -1.16 30.20
C PHE A 6 -0.06 -2.22 29.11
N THR A 7 -0.82 -1.92 28.08
CA THR A 7 -1.04 -2.82 26.93
C THR A 7 -0.79 -2.05 25.64
N SER A 8 -0.23 -2.75 24.66
CA SER A 8 -0.01 -2.30 23.29
C SER A 8 -0.30 -3.48 22.36
N GLU A 9 -0.64 -3.18 21.11
CA GLU A 9 -0.92 -4.17 20.08
C GLU A 9 -0.13 -3.86 18.80
N SER A 10 -0.12 -4.83 17.89
CA SER A 10 0.48 -4.72 16.58
C SER A 10 -0.31 -5.59 15.62
N VAL A 11 -0.17 -5.32 14.33
CA VAL A 11 -0.79 -6.09 13.25
C VAL A 11 0.29 -6.53 12.28
N THR A 12 0.04 -7.61 11.56
CA THR A 12 0.97 -8.10 10.54
C THR A 12 0.94 -7.21 9.30
N GLU A 13 1.94 -7.36 8.43
CA GLU A 13 1.98 -6.72 7.12
C GLU A 13 0.76 -7.02 6.23
N GLY A 14 0.08 -8.14 6.48
CA GLY A 14 -1.15 -8.54 5.78
C GLY A 14 -2.43 -7.91 6.33
N HIS A 15 -2.37 -7.11 7.39
CA HIS A 15 -3.54 -6.34 7.82
C HIS A 15 -3.91 -5.32 6.73
N PRO A 16 -5.18 -5.17 6.32
CA PRO A 16 -5.56 -4.32 5.20
C PRO A 16 -5.04 -2.88 5.31
N ASP A 17 -5.10 -2.28 6.50
CA ASP A 17 -4.53 -0.95 6.74
C ASP A 17 -3.01 -0.93 6.51
N LYS A 18 -2.28 -1.98 6.90
CA LYS A 18 -0.84 -2.08 6.64
C LYS A 18 -0.48 -2.42 5.20
N ILE A 19 -1.37 -3.06 4.45
CA ILE A 19 -1.20 -3.21 3.00
C ILE A 19 -1.36 -1.84 2.34
N ALA A 20 -2.36 -1.04 2.75
CA ALA A 20 -2.58 0.30 2.23
C ALA A 20 -1.37 1.21 2.49
N ASP A 21 -0.87 1.24 3.74
CA ASP A 21 0.35 1.97 4.11
C ASP A 21 1.53 1.58 3.18
N GLN A 22 1.79 0.28 3.01
CA GLN A 22 2.91 -0.21 2.21
C GLN A 22 2.78 0.09 0.72
N ILE A 23 1.56 0.09 0.17
CA ILE A 23 1.32 0.48 -1.23
C ILE A 23 1.62 1.97 -1.40
N SER A 24 1.07 2.82 -0.53
CA SER A 24 1.32 4.27 -0.56
C SER A 24 2.84 4.57 -0.46
N ASP A 25 3.55 3.90 0.45
CA ASP A 25 5.01 4.05 0.59
C ASP A 25 5.78 3.53 -0.62
N SER A 26 5.34 2.44 -1.27
CA SER A 26 6.01 1.92 -2.47
C SER A 26 5.93 2.88 -3.65
N ILE A 27 4.82 3.61 -3.76
CA ILE A 27 4.62 4.66 -4.76
C ILE A 27 5.53 5.85 -4.46
N LEU A 28 5.56 6.29 -3.19
CA LEU A 28 6.47 7.34 -2.72
C LEU A 28 7.93 6.99 -3.02
N ASP A 29 8.37 5.78 -2.67
CA ASP A 29 9.74 5.30 -2.88
C ASP A 29 10.12 5.28 -4.36
N THR A 30 9.23 4.80 -5.22
CA THR A 30 9.45 4.78 -6.66
C THR A 30 9.66 6.19 -7.21
N LEU A 31 8.79 7.13 -6.82
CA LEU A 31 8.87 8.51 -7.28
C LEU A 31 10.07 9.26 -6.71
N LEU A 32 10.44 9.04 -5.45
CA LEU A 32 11.63 9.64 -4.84
C LEU A 32 12.94 9.10 -5.44
N LYS A 33 12.94 7.83 -5.86
CA LYS A 33 14.09 7.22 -6.54
C LYS A 33 14.37 7.88 -7.89
N GLU A 34 13.33 8.25 -8.63
CA GLU A 34 13.46 8.91 -9.93
C GLU A 34 13.61 10.44 -9.82
N ASP A 35 12.86 11.06 -8.93
CA ASP A 35 12.91 12.50 -8.64
C ASP A 35 12.92 12.73 -7.13
N PRO A 36 14.10 12.97 -6.52
CA PRO A 36 14.24 13.24 -5.09
C PRO A 36 13.50 14.50 -4.59
N ARG A 37 12.96 15.33 -5.49
CA ARG A 37 12.14 16.50 -5.13
C ARG A 37 10.63 16.25 -5.28
N SER A 38 10.23 15.00 -5.52
CA SER A 38 8.83 14.61 -5.59
C SER A 38 8.08 15.04 -4.33
N ARG A 39 6.87 15.58 -4.52
CA ARG A 39 5.90 15.82 -3.45
C ARG A 39 4.75 14.85 -3.68
N VAL A 40 4.53 13.95 -2.73
CA VAL A 40 3.63 12.82 -2.88
C VAL A 40 2.73 12.78 -1.64
N ALA A 41 1.43 12.93 -1.85
CA ALA A 41 0.38 12.69 -0.87
C ALA A 41 -0.57 11.66 -1.48
N VAL A 42 -0.20 10.39 -1.36
CA VAL A 42 -0.93 9.27 -1.97
C VAL A 42 -1.62 8.46 -0.87
N GLU A 43 -2.92 8.30 -1.04
CA GLU A 43 -3.80 7.55 -0.16
C GLU A 43 -4.25 6.27 -0.86
N THR A 44 -4.25 5.17 -0.12
CA THR A 44 -4.67 3.86 -0.63
C THR A 44 -5.88 3.36 0.15
N LEU A 45 -6.98 3.10 -0.55
CA LEU A 45 -8.14 2.40 -0.01
C LEU A 45 -8.18 0.98 -0.54
N ILE A 46 -8.36 0.01 0.36
CA ILE A 46 -8.45 -1.40 0.01
C ILE A 46 -9.79 -1.96 0.49
N THR A 47 -10.45 -2.70 -0.39
CA THR A 47 -11.65 -3.46 -0.06
C THR A 47 -11.72 -4.72 -0.93
N THR A 48 -12.75 -5.55 -0.77
CA THR A 48 -12.89 -6.83 -1.46
C THR A 48 -12.69 -6.70 -2.97
N GLY A 49 -11.62 -7.32 -3.47
CA GLY A 49 -11.28 -7.35 -4.89
C GLY A 49 -10.84 -6.02 -5.51
N MET A 50 -10.59 -4.97 -4.73
CA MET A 50 -10.28 -3.64 -5.25
C MET A 50 -9.20 -2.92 -4.42
N VAL A 51 -8.29 -2.27 -5.13
CA VAL A 51 -7.43 -1.21 -4.59
C VAL A 51 -7.75 0.09 -5.33
N HIS A 52 -8.00 1.15 -4.57
CA HIS A 52 -8.16 2.49 -5.11
C HIS A 52 -7.04 3.38 -4.57
N VAL A 53 -6.23 3.92 -5.48
CA VAL A 53 -5.13 4.83 -5.19
C VAL A 53 -5.55 6.23 -5.60
N ALA A 54 -5.48 7.18 -4.68
CA ALA A 54 -5.89 8.56 -4.90
C ALA A 54 -4.90 9.54 -4.27
N GLY A 55 -4.98 10.81 -4.64
CA GLY A 55 -4.26 11.90 -3.97
C GLY A 55 -3.47 12.76 -4.94
N GLU A 56 -2.49 13.50 -4.42
CA GLU A 56 -1.75 14.50 -5.19
C GLU A 56 -0.26 14.15 -5.32
N VAL A 57 0.21 14.16 -6.56
CA VAL A 57 1.61 13.97 -6.89
C VAL A 57 2.12 15.15 -7.72
N THR A 58 3.23 15.74 -7.30
CA THR A 58 4.05 16.63 -8.13
C THR A 58 5.45 16.02 -8.25
N THR A 59 5.80 15.58 -9.45
CA THR A 59 7.07 14.89 -9.72
C THR A 59 7.47 15.03 -11.19
N LYS A 60 8.74 14.81 -11.51
CA LYS A 60 9.23 14.54 -12.87
C LYS A 60 9.43 13.05 -13.17
N GLY A 61 9.33 12.20 -12.15
CA GLY A 61 9.43 10.75 -12.29
C GLY A 61 8.13 10.12 -12.79
N TRP A 62 8.19 8.81 -13.00
CA TRP A 62 7.07 7.98 -13.41
C TRP A 62 6.94 6.79 -12.45
N ALA A 63 5.70 6.40 -12.16
CA ALA A 63 5.41 5.21 -11.37
C ALA A 63 4.28 4.43 -12.05
N ASP A 64 4.53 3.16 -12.37
CA ASP A 64 3.52 2.24 -12.87
C ASP A 64 2.67 1.71 -11.71
N ILE A 65 1.69 2.51 -11.29
CA ILE A 65 0.88 2.26 -10.09
C ILE A 65 0.22 0.87 -10.10
N PRO A 66 -0.45 0.41 -11.19
CA PRO A 66 -1.01 -0.93 -11.22
C PRO A 66 0.01 -2.03 -10.96
N THR A 67 1.21 -1.94 -11.52
CA THR A 67 2.27 -2.94 -11.32
C THR A 67 2.76 -2.93 -9.88
N ILE A 68 3.08 -1.75 -9.33
CA ILE A 68 3.54 -1.58 -7.95
C ILE A 68 2.54 -2.16 -6.95
N VAL A 69 1.25 -1.84 -7.12
CA VAL A 69 0.17 -2.36 -6.27
C VAL A 69 0.14 -3.88 -6.28
N ARG A 70 0.15 -4.49 -7.46
CA ARG A 70 0.04 -5.95 -7.61
C ARG A 70 1.26 -6.67 -7.05
N GLU A 71 2.46 -6.17 -7.34
CA GLU A 71 3.71 -6.72 -6.82
C GLU A 71 3.73 -6.65 -5.29
N LYS A 72 3.35 -5.51 -4.70
CA LYS A 72 3.31 -5.37 -3.24
C LYS A 72 2.34 -6.36 -2.59
N ILE A 73 1.15 -6.55 -3.17
CA ILE A 73 0.16 -7.51 -2.66
C ILE A 73 0.68 -8.96 -2.76
N LEU A 74 1.36 -9.30 -3.85
CA LEU A 74 1.93 -10.63 -4.04
C LEU A 74 3.10 -10.90 -3.10
N ASP A 75 3.96 -9.90 -2.88
CA ASP A 75 5.08 -9.98 -1.94
C ASP A 75 4.60 -10.23 -0.50
N ILE A 76 3.51 -9.58 -0.09
CA ILE A 76 2.86 -9.80 1.22
C ILE A 76 2.22 -11.21 1.31
N GLY A 77 1.96 -11.86 0.16
CA GLY A 77 1.49 -13.23 0.09
C GLY A 77 0.01 -13.40 -0.28
N TYR A 78 -0.68 -12.35 -0.72
CA TYR A 78 -2.05 -12.44 -1.25
C TYR A 78 -2.02 -12.78 -2.75
N ASP A 79 -1.81 -14.06 -3.06
CA ASP A 79 -1.61 -14.60 -4.42
C ASP A 79 -2.73 -15.53 -4.91
N SER A 80 -3.84 -15.59 -4.18
CA SER A 80 -4.97 -16.47 -4.50
C SER A 80 -6.26 -15.95 -3.86
N SER A 81 -7.36 -15.93 -4.59
CA SER A 81 -8.67 -15.52 -4.06
C SER A 81 -9.14 -16.39 -2.88
N GLN A 82 -8.58 -17.60 -2.70
CA GLN A 82 -8.84 -18.44 -1.53
C GLN A 82 -8.36 -17.82 -0.21
N LYS A 83 -7.39 -16.88 -0.27
CA LYS A 83 -6.90 -16.10 0.88
C LYS A 83 -7.78 -14.88 1.19
N GLY A 84 -8.86 -14.67 0.42
CA GLY A 84 -9.76 -13.52 0.53
C GLY A 84 -9.32 -12.30 -0.30
N PHE A 85 -8.11 -12.29 -0.83
CA PHE A 85 -7.58 -11.24 -1.72
C PHE A 85 -6.48 -11.79 -2.63
N ASP A 86 -6.29 -11.20 -3.80
CA ASP A 86 -5.35 -11.70 -4.81
C ASP A 86 -4.80 -10.57 -5.70
N GLY A 87 -3.49 -10.34 -5.62
CA GLY A 87 -2.79 -9.34 -6.44
C GLY A 87 -2.83 -9.61 -7.94
N ARG A 88 -3.09 -10.85 -8.37
CA ARG A 88 -3.20 -11.19 -9.81
C ARG A 88 -4.54 -10.78 -10.41
N SER A 89 -5.58 -10.71 -9.60
CA SER A 89 -6.96 -10.53 -10.08
C SER A 89 -7.69 -9.32 -9.51
N CYS A 90 -7.17 -8.66 -8.47
CA CYS A 90 -7.80 -7.47 -7.91
C CYS A 90 -7.88 -6.34 -8.97
N GLY A 91 -8.95 -5.55 -8.89
CA GLY A 91 -9.06 -4.29 -9.61
C GLY A 91 -8.09 -3.27 -9.02
N VAL A 92 -7.49 -2.44 -9.88
CA VAL A 92 -6.70 -1.28 -9.46
C VAL A 92 -7.28 -0.06 -10.16
N SER A 93 -7.73 0.91 -9.36
CA SER A 93 -8.26 2.19 -9.82
C SER A 93 -7.35 3.31 -9.33
N VAL A 94 -7.09 4.27 -10.20
CA VAL A 94 -6.24 5.44 -9.90
C VAL A 94 -7.04 6.69 -10.24
N SER A 95 -7.04 7.68 -9.35
CA SER A 95 -7.73 8.98 -9.52
C SER A 95 -6.86 10.15 -9.17
#